data_AF-A0A661ULM4-F1
#
_entry.id   AF-A0A661ULM4-F1
#
_cell.length_a   1.000
_cell.length_b   1.000
_cell.length_c   1.000
_cell.angle_alpha   90.00
_cell.angle_beta   90.00
_cell.angle_gamma   90.00
#
_symmetry.space_group_name_H-M   'P 1'
#
loop_
_entity.id
_entity.type
_entity.pdbx_description
1 polymer ?
#
loop_
_entity_poly.entity_id
_entity_poly.type
_entity_poly.pdbx_seq_one_letter_code
_entity_poly.pdbx_strand_id
1 'polypeptide(L)'
;MIQSPYIKQAKLLIRLLPFLSGETDFALKGGTAINFFVRNLPRISVDIDIAYLLINKRDIALNAISLMLQRYYSYAQKIYPNSKITKKVMSDGKYLKGLIISTKNATIKIEPNFVIRGCVFPTQKLSLSPQAKLTLEEDVDAQILSNADLYAGKICAALDRQHPRDLFDILYLLKNEGLTYSVRKAFLVYLLSHPRPILELLNPRRLEISQSYMNEFIGMTSDEISLDQLIKTRDDLITKINSVLTKDEKRFIISFKNNQPKWELLEIEHAKDFPAIRWKLHNLAKMPKQKHKIALDKLSTHLEIDY
;
A
#
# COMPACT_ATOMS: atom_id res chain seq x y z
N MET A 1 -23.33 -9.49 11.13
CA MET A 1 -22.88 -8.12 10.77
C MET A 1 -21.74 -7.74 11.68
N ILE A 2 -20.68 -7.13 11.16
CA ILE A 2 -19.56 -6.66 11.98
C ILE A 2 -20.07 -5.57 12.95
N GLN A 3 -20.16 -5.90 14.25
CA GLN A 3 -20.42 -4.92 15.30
C GLN A 3 -19.08 -4.33 15.76
N SER A 4 -18.61 -3.34 15.01
CA SER A 4 -17.32 -2.70 15.27
C SER A 4 -17.51 -1.28 15.80
N PRO A 5 -16.72 -0.84 16.81
CA PRO A 5 -16.71 0.56 17.23
C PRO A 5 -16.28 1.50 16.08
N TYR A 6 -15.71 0.96 15.00
CA TYR A 6 -15.21 1.68 13.84
C TYR A 6 -16.25 1.88 12.72
N ILE A 7 -17.48 1.36 12.86
CA ILE A 7 -18.52 1.50 11.82
C ILE A 7 -18.84 2.97 11.54
N LYS A 8 -18.86 3.84 12.55
CA LYS A 8 -19.13 5.28 12.36
C LYS A 8 -18.04 5.95 11.51
N GLN A 9 -16.78 5.58 11.72
CA GLN A 9 -15.64 6.01 10.91
C GLN A 9 -15.76 5.51 9.48
N ALA A 10 -16.11 4.23 9.29
CA ALA A 10 -16.31 3.66 7.96
C ALA A 10 -17.44 4.34 7.19
N LYS A 11 -18.59 4.61 7.83
CA LYS A 11 -19.70 5.36 7.21
C LYS A 11 -19.29 6.80 6.83
N LEU A 12 -18.54 7.49 7.70
CA LEU A 12 -17.98 8.82 7.38
C LEU A 12 -17.04 8.76 6.16
N LEU A 13 -16.18 7.75 6.12
CA LEU A 13 -15.24 7.53 5.03
C LEU A 13 -15.94 7.29 3.69
N ILE A 14 -16.90 6.37 3.64
CA ILE A 14 -17.55 5.97 2.37
C ILE A 14 -18.26 7.16 1.73
N ARG A 15 -18.96 7.99 2.51
CA ARG A 15 -19.64 9.19 2.00
C ARG A 15 -18.70 10.23 1.39
N LEU A 16 -17.41 10.16 1.73
CA LEU A 16 -16.39 11.02 1.20
C LEU A 16 -15.67 10.44 -0.03
N LEU A 17 -15.79 9.15 -0.31
CA LEU A 17 -15.15 8.50 -1.47
C LEU A 17 -15.64 9.00 -2.85
N PRO A 18 -16.93 9.35 -3.06
CA PRO A 18 -17.40 9.83 -4.37
C PRO A 18 -16.63 11.02 -4.95
N PHE A 19 -15.93 11.79 -4.11
CA PHE A 19 -15.00 12.82 -4.55
C PHE A 19 -13.96 12.30 -5.56
N LEU A 20 -13.44 11.09 -5.33
CA LEU A 20 -12.39 10.51 -6.18
C LEU A 20 -12.89 10.12 -7.58
N SER A 21 -14.19 9.98 -7.79
CA SER A 21 -14.75 9.61 -9.10
C SER A 21 -14.50 10.67 -10.17
N GLY A 22 -14.30 11.94 -9.78
CA GLY A 22 -13.93 13.04 -10.68
C GLY A 22 -12.41 13.25 -10.84
N GLU A 23 -11.57 12.48 -10.14
CA GLU A 23 -10.13 12.69 -10.02
C GLU A 23 -9.36 11.56 -10.72
N THR A 24 -9.33 11.58 -12.06
CA THR A 24 -8.80 10.47 -12.89
C THR A 24 -7.32 10.16 -12.67
N ASP A 25 -6.54 11.15 -12.21
CA ASP A 25 -5.10 11.01 -11.90
C ASP A 25 -4.85 10.30 -10.56
N PHE A 26 -5.91 9.92 -9.84
CA PHE A 26 -5.86 9.35 -8.51
C PHE A 26 -6.64 8.04 -8.43
N ALA A 27 -6.22 7.14 -7.55
CA ALA A 27 -6.94 5.90 -7.29
C ALA A 27 -6.94 5.57 -5.80
N LEU A 28 -8.01 4.95 -5.33
CA LEU A 28 -8.07 4.39 -3.99
C LEU A 28 -7.10 3.20 -3.88
N LYS A 29 -6.41 3.10 -2.75
CA LYS A 29 -5.55 1.98 -2.42
C LYS A 29 -5.73 1.53 -0.97
N GLY A 30 -4.84 0.62 -0.54
CA GLY A 30 -4.73 0.25 0.86
C GLY A 30 -5.87 -0.63 1.36
N GLY A 31 -6.09 -0.61 2.67
CA GLY A 31 -7.04 -1.50 3.34
C GLY A 31 -8.49 -1.27 2.92
N THR A 32 -8.85 -0.02 2.61
CA THR A 32 -10.20 0.37 2.21
C THR A 32 -10.56 -0.19 0.84
N ALA A 33 -9.68 -0.03 -0.17
CA ALA A 33 -9.89 -0.65 -1.48
C ALA A 33 -10.04 -2.18 -1.36
N ILE A 34 -9.15 -2.83 -0.60
CA ILE A 34 -9.15 -4.29 -0.46
C ILE A 34 -10.43 -4.76 0.23
N ASN A 35 -10.79 -4.18 1.38
CA ASN A 35 -11.83 -4.76 2.21
C ASN A 35 -13.25 -4.35 1.79
N PHE A 36 -13.42 -3.18 1.17
CA PHE A 36 -14.74 -2.67 0.82
C PHE A 36 -15.13 -2.95 -0.64
N PHE A 37 -14.16 -3.10 -1.54
CA PHE A 37 -14.41 -3.28 -2.98
C PHE A 37 -13.97 -4.66 -3.49
N VAL A 38 -12.77 -5.11 -3.14
CA VAL A 38 -12.22 -6.39 -3.64
C VAL A 38 -12.74 -7.58 -2.84
N ARG A 39 -12.81 -7.46 -1.51
CA ARG A 39 -13.34 -8.47 -0.60
C ARG A 39 -14.73 -8.10 -0.13
N ASN A 40 -15.45 -9.11 0.37
CA ASN A 40 -16.79 -8.94 0.90
C ASN A 40 -16.80 -8.50 2.37
N LEU A 41 -16.07 -7.41 2.70
CA LEU A 41 -15.96 -6.82 4.04
C LEU A 41 -15.50 -7.80 5.16
N PRO A 42 -14.35 -8.48 5.04
CA PRO A 42 -13.85 -9.36 6.11
C PRO A 42 -13.29 -8.58 7.31
N ARG A 43 -12.97 -7.29 7.13
CA ARG A 43 -12.68 -6.35 8.22
C ARG A 43 -13.03 -4.91 7.86
N ILE A 44 -13.19 -4.07 8.88
CA ILE A 44 -13.37 -2.63 8.73
C ILE A 44 -12.03 -1.95 8.39
N SER A 45 -12.11 -0.87 7.62
CA SER A 45 -11.03 0.07 7.32
C SER A 45 -11.50 1.50 7.61
N VAL A 46 -10.59 2.36 8.07
CA VAL A 46 -10.93 3.69 8.63
C VAL A 46 -10.14 4.85 8.02
N ASP A 47 -9.25 4.55 7.07
CA ASP A 47 -8.38 5.53 6.42
C ASP A 47 -8.59 5.52 4.90
N ILE A 48 -8.52 6.68 4.25
CA ILE A 48 -8.53 6.79 2.77
C ILE A 48 -7.08 6.95 2.31
N ASP A 49 -6.50 5.86 1.81
CA ASP A 49 -5.20 5.89 1.15
C ASP A 49 -5.37 6.15 -0.35
N ILE A 50 -4.64 7.13 -0.89
CA ILE A 50 -4.76 7.54 -2.30
C ILE A 50 -3.42 7.35 -3.03
N ALA A 51 -3.47 6.72 -4.19
CA ALA A 51 -2.36 6.66 -5.14
C ALA A 51 -2.44 7.82 -6.13
N TYR A 52 -1.29 8.43 -6.45
CA TYR A 52 -1.16 9.35 -7.58
C TYR A 52 -0.59 8.59 -8.79
N LEU A 53 -1.31 8.61 -9.91
CA LEU A 53 -1.08 7.69 -11.03
C LEU A 53 -0.10 8.24 -12.07
N LEU A 54 0.11 9.55 -12.13
CA LEU A 54 0.99 10.14 -13.14
C LEU A 54 2.47 10.03 -12.75
N ILE A 55 3.30 9.72 -13.75
CA ILE A 55 4.76 9.71 -13.63
C ILE A 55 5.29 11.05 -14.13
N ASN A 56 5.60 11.95 -13.20
CA ASN A 56 6.14 13.28 -13.50
C ASN A 56 7.16 13.75 -12.44
N LYS A 57 7.70 14.95 -12.62
CA LYS A 57 8.65 15.56 -11.68
C LYS A 57 8.04 15.70 -10.29
N ARG A 58 8.88 15.72 -9.25
CA ARG A 58 8.43 15.68 -7.85
C ARG A 58 7.54 16.88 -7.51
N ASP A 59 7.99 18.08 -7.84
CA ASP A 59 7.28 19.34 -7.65
C ASP A 59 5.92 19.38 -8.35
N ILE A 60 5.83 18.84 -9.59
CA ILE A 60 4.57 18.75 -10.34
C ILE A 60 3.55 17.87 -9.59
N ALA A 61 3.94 16.67 -9.14
CA ALA A 61 3.01 15.82 -8.38
C ALA A 61 2.66 16.43 -7.02
N LEU A 62 3.62 17.02 -6.30
CA LEU A 62 3.34 17.65 -5.01
C LEU A 62 2.31 18.77 -5.15
N ASN A 63 2.41 19.58 -6.20
CA ASN A 63 1.40 20.58 -6.57
C ASN A 63 0.05 19.92 -6.88
N ALA A 64 0.02 18.92 -7.77
CA ALA A 64 -1.21 18.24 -8.17
C ALA A 64 -1.94 17.59 -6.99
N ILE A 65 -1.21 16.88 -6.13
CA ILE A 65 -1.75 16.26 -4.91
C ILE A 65 -2.26 17.34 -3.95
N SER A 66 -1.50 18.43 -3.76
CA SER A 66 -1.91 19.53 -2.88
C SER A 66 -3.19 20.20 -3.37
N LEU A 67 -3.33 20.44 -4.68
CA LEU A 67 -4.55 20.98 -5.30
C LEU A 67 -5.73 20.02 -5.16
N MET A 68 -5.53 18.71 -5.38
CA MET A 68 -6.55 17.70 -5.13
C MET A 68 -7.00 17.72 -3.67
N LEU A 69 -6.09 17.78 -2.70
CA LEU A 69 -6.43 17.88 -1.28
C LEU A 69 -7.17 19.18 -0.92
N GLN A 70 -6.90 20.30 -1.61
CA GLN A 70 -7.66 21.53 -1.43
C GLN A 70 -9.11 21.37 -1.94
N ARG A 71 -9.30 20.76 -3.11
CA ARG A 71 -10.65 20.43 -3.62
C ARG A 71 -11.37 19.45 -2.70
N TYR A 72 -10.67 18.43 -2.21
CA TYR A 72 -11.22 17.45 -1.26
C TYR A 72 -11.65 18.17 0.03
N TYR A 73 -10.83 19.07 0.57
CA TYR A 73 -11.18 19.88 1.73
C TYR A 73 -12.51 20.63 1.51
N SER A 74 -12.66 21.33 0.39
CA SER A 74 -13.89 22.05 0.05
C SER A 74 -15.09 21.12 -0.14
N TYR A 75 -14.89 19.94 -0.74
CA TYR A 75 -15.93 18.92 -0.86
C TYR A 75 -16.37 18.41 0.52
N ALA A 76 -15.42 18.05 1.38
CA ALA A 76 -15.69 17.55 2.72
C ALA A 76 -16.40 18.60 3.60
N GLN A 77 -16.06 19.89 3.48
CA GLN A 77 -16.78 20.97 4.15
C GLN A 77 -18.24 21.06 3.70
N LYS A 78 -18.54 20.84 2.42
CA LYS A 78 -19.92 20.86 1.90
C LYS A 78 -20.73 19.67 2.42
N ILE A 79 -20.15 18.47 2.41
CA ILE A 79 -20.84 17.26 2.87
C ILE A 79 -20.99 17.24 4.40
N TYR A 80 -20.01 17.79 5.13
CA TYR A 80 -19.99 17.82 6.59
C TYR A 80 -19.66 19.23 7.12
N PRO A 81 -20.61 20.19 7.05
CA PRO A 81 -20.36 21.59 7.44
C PRO A 81 -19.97 21.76 8.91
N ASN A 82 -20.44 20.87 9.78
CA ASN A 82 -20.15 20.89 11.22
C ASN A 82 -18.90 20.07 11.59
N SER A 83 -18.11 19.61 10.62
CA SER A 83 -16.88 18.86 10.89
C SER A 83 -15.68 19.80 11.10
N LYS A 84 -14.77 19.39 11.98
CA LYS A 84 -13.44 19.98 12.09
C LYS A 84 -12.54 19.31 11.06
N ILE A 85 -12.05 20.08 10.09
CA ILE A 85 -11.15 19.58 9.05
C ILE A 85 -9.78 20.23 9.21
N THR A 86 -8.77 19.42 9.54
CA THR A 86 -7.39 19.86 9.70
C THR A 86 -6.58 19.51 8.46
N LYS A 87 -5.94 20.52 7.86
CA LYS A 87 -4.97 20.33 6.77
C LYS A 87 -3.62 19.92 7.34
N LYS A 88 -3.04 18.81 6.88
CA LYS A 88 -1.65 18.43 7.18
C LYS A 88 -0.75 19.05 6.12
N VAL A 89 0.31 19.74 6.54
CA VAL A 89 1.33 20.30 5.65
C VAL A 89 2.64 19.52 5.72
N MET A 90 3.40 19.53 4.63
CA MET A 90 4.80 19.07 4.62
C MET A 90 5.67 19.96 5.53
N SER A 91 6.87 19.48 5.87
CA SER A 91 7.79 20.19 6.79
C SER A 91 8.26 21.55 6.27
N ASP A 92 8.29 21.73 4.95
CA ASP A 92 8.60 23.00 4.29
C ASP A 92 7.40 23.97 4.25
N GLY A 93 6.23 23.55 4.75
CA GLY A 93 4.99 24.33 4.73
C GLY A 93 4.36 24.52 3.34
N LYS A 94 5.01 24.05 2.26
CA LYS A 94 4.64 24.42 0.88
C LYS A 94 3.47 23.61 0.34
N TYR A 95 3.40 22.32 0.68
CA TYR A 95 2.42 21.40 0.10
C TYR A 95 1.55 20.74 1.16
N LEU A 96 0.27 20.51 0.82
CA LEU A 96 -0.58 19.66 1.63
C LEU A 96 -0.15 18.20 1.50
N LYS A 97 -0.12 17.50 2.64
CA LYS A 97 0.23 16.07 2.71
C LYS A 97 -0.91 15.15 3.13
N GLY A 98 -2.06 15.70 3.48
CA GLY A 98 -3.26 14.95 3.85
C GLY A 98 -4.28 15.80 4.60
N LEU A 99 -5.41 15.18 4.93
CA LEU A 99 -6.48 15.79 5.72
C LEU A 99 -6.82 14.91 6.92
N ILE A 100 -7.23 15.53 8.02
CA ILE A 100 -7.93 14.87 9.13
C ILE A 100 -9.32 15.46 9.17
N ILE A 101 -10.35 14.63 9.06
CA ILE A 101 -11.75 15.06 9.13
C ILE A 101 -12.35 14.46 10.40
N SER A 102 -12.75 15.32 11.32
CA SER A 102 -13.33 14.96 12.60
C SER A 102 -14.75 15.47 12.71
N THR A 103 -15.69 14.54 12.94
CA THR A 103 -17.07 14.81 13.33
C THR A 103 -17.22 14.55 14.83
N LYS A 104 -18.42 14.80 15.39
CA LYS A 104 -18.72 14.48 16.80
C LYS A 104 -18.44 13.02 17.17
N ASN A 105 -18.61 12.10 16.22
CA ASN A 105 -18.64 10.66 16.49
C ASN A 105 -17.51 9.85 15.84
N ALA A 106 -16.73 10.47 14.94
CA ALA A 106 -15.77 9.76 14.11
C ALA A 106 -14.67 10.70 13.60
N THR A 107 -13.47 10.17 13.47
CA THR A 107 -12.35 10.84 12.79
C THR A 107 -11.76 9.90 11.75
N ILE A 108 -11.50 10.43 10.56
CA ILE A 108 -10.81 9.71 9.47
C ILE A 108 -9.61 10.51 8.97
N LYS A 109 -8.69 9.82 8.30
CA LYS A 109 -7.53 10.43 7.63
C LYS A 109 -7.63 10.19 6.13
N ILE A 110 -7.22 11.20 5.37
CA ILE A 110 -7.05 11.13 3.91
C ILE A 110 -5.56 11.31 3.63
N GLU A 111 -4.91 10.28 3.11
CA GLU A 111 -3.46 10.19 3.01
C GLU A 111 -3.03 9.75 1.59
N PRO A 112 -2.59 10.70 0.75
CA PRO A 112 -1.96 10.38 -0.52
C PRO A 112 -0.54 9.81 -0.33
N ASN A 113 -0.13 8.93 -1.24
CA ASN A 113 1.26 8.47 -1.32
C ASN A 113 2.10 9.40 -2.23
N PHE A 114 3.17 9.96 -1.68
CA PHE A 114 4.07 10.88 -2.39
C PHE A 114 5.32 10.21 -2.97
N VAL A 115 5.60 8.98 -2.55
CA VAL A 115 6.84 8.26 -2.88
C VAL A 115 6.60 7.34 -4.06
N ILE A 116 5.67 6.40 -3.91
CA ILE A 116 5.30 5.44 -4.94
C ILE A 116 4.21 6.09 -5.80
N ARG A 117 4.64 6.71 -6.89
CA ARG A 117 3.81 7.36 -7.90
C ARG A 117 3.80 6.51 -9.16
N GLY A 118 2.67 6.43 -9.84
CA GLY A 118 2.42 5.45 -10.89
C GLY A 118 1.68 4.21 -10.38
N CYS A 119 1.28 3.35 -11.31
CA CYS A 119 0.72 2.03 -11.03
C CYS A 119 1.34 1.00 -11.97
N VAL A 120 1.55 -0.21 -11.47
CA VAL A 120 2.18 -1.31 -12.24
C VAL A 120 1.22 -1.78 -13.32
N PHE A 121 -0.02 -2.04 -12.93
CA PHE A 121 -1.09 -2.45 -13.83
C PHE A 121 -2.20 -1.39 -13.86
N PRO A 122 -3.00 -1.35 -14.93
CA PRO A 122 -4.13 -0.42 -15.05
C PRO A 122 -5.06 -0.46 -13.84
N THR A 123 -5.62 0.70 -13.50
CA THR A 123 -6.66 0.81 -12.48
C THR A 123 -7.95 0.13 -12.94
N GLN A 124 -8.83 -0.13 -11.98
CA GLN A 124 -10.14 -0.73 -12.21
C GLN A 124 -11.20 0.12 -11.52
N LYS A 125 -12.41 0.18 -12.09
CA LYS A 125 -13.57 0.78 -11.44
C LYS A 125 -14.39 -0.34 -10.83
N LEU A 126 -14.58 -0.31 -9.51
CA LEU A 126 -15.41 -1.28 -8.79
C LEU A 126 -16.46 -0.56 -7.96
N SER A 127 -17.61 -1.20 -7.81
CA SER A 127 -18.61 -0.85 -6.80
C SER A 127 -18.27 -1.49 -5.45
N LEU A 128 -18.84 -0.96 -4.37
CA LEU A 128 -18.80 -1.62 -3.06
C LEU A 128 -19.27 -3.08 -3.14
N SER A 129 -18.61 -3.96 -2.39
CA SER A 129 -19.01 -5.36 -2.28
C SER A 129 -20.38 -5.49 -1.60
N PRO A 130 -21.13 -6.59 -1.83
CA PRO A 130 -22.49 -6.75 -1.30
C PRO A 130 -22.59 -6.52 0.22
N GLN A 131 -21.67 -7.09 0.99
CA GLN A 131 -21.66 -6.93 2.45
C GLN A 131 -21.29 -5.50 2.87
N ALA A 132 -20.41 -4.82 2.13
CA ALA A 132 -20.07 -3.43 2.36
C ALA A 132 -21.26 -2.51 2.10
N LYS A 133 -21.99 -2.70 0.99
CA LYS A 133 -23.24 -1.96 0.70
C LYS A 133 -24.26 -2.12 1.83
N LEU A 134 -24.50 -3.36 2.25
CA LEU A 134 -25.45 -3.67 3.33
C LEU A 134 -25.02 -3.06 4.67
N THR A 135 -23.75 -3.15 5.03
CA THR A 135 -23.25 -2.74 6.35
C THR A 135 -23.06 -1.23 6.46
N LEU A 136 -22.66 -0.58 5.35
CA LEU A 136 -22.36 0.84 5.32
C LEU A 136 -23.58 1.66 4.85
N GLU A 137 -24.59 1.02 4.27
CA GLU A 137 -25.84 1.61 3.77
C GLU A 137 -25.59 2.66 2.68
N GLU A 138 -24.62 2.40 1.81
CA GLU A 138 -24.19 3.30 0.74
C GLU A 138 -23.93 2.47 -0.53
N ASP A 139 -24.14 3.11 -1.68
CA ASP A 139 -23.73 2.54 -2.98
C ASP A 139 -22.73 3.50 -3.64
N VAL A 140 -21.47 3.07 -3.71
CA VAL A 140 -20.36 3.90 -4.16
C VAL A 140 -19.51 3.10 -5.13
N ASP A 141 -19.19 3.73 -6.25
CA ASP A 141 -18.15 3.29 -7.18
C ASP A 141 -16.85 4.05 -6.91
N ALA A 142 -15.73 3.37 -7.09
CA ALA A 142 -14.42 4.00 -6.97
C ALA A 142 -13.46 3.49 -8.05
N GLN A 143 -12.62 4.40 -8.54
CA GLN A 143 -11.39 4.03 -9.24
C GLN A 143 -10.37 3.53 -8.21
N ILE A 144 -9.96 2.28 -8.33
CA ILE A 144 -9.05 1.63 -7.41
C ILE A 144 -7.82 1.09 -8.15
N LEU A 145 -6.70 0.92 -7.45
CA LEU A 145 -5.55 0.21 -7.99
C LEU A 145 -5.91 -1.25 -8.36
N SER A 146 -5.16 -1.82 -9.29
CA SER A 146 -5.26 -3.24 -9.63
C SER A 146 -5.11 -4.13 -8.39
N ASN A 147 -5.70 -5.33 -8.41
CA ASN A 147 -5.52 -6.28 -7.30
C ASN A 147 -4.05 -6.58 -7.02
N ALA A 148 -3.23 -6.68 -8.07
CA ALA A 148 -1.79 -6.91 -7.95
C ALA A 148 -1.08 -5.74 -7.25
N ASP A 149 -1.37 -4.49 -7.61
CA ASP A 149 -0.80 -3.30 -6.98
C ASP A 149 -1.24 -3.15 -5.52
N LEU A 150 -2.52 -3.40 -5.21
CA LEU A 150 -3.06 -3.36 -3.86
C LEU A 150 -2.32 -4.33 -2.94
N TYR A 151 -2.16 -5.57 -3.39
CA TYR A 151 -1.50 -6.60 -2.61
C TYR A 151 0.03 -6.46 -2.57
N ALA A 152 0.67 -5.98 -3.64
CA ALA A 152 2.09 -5.62 -3.62
C ALA A 152 2.41 -4.60 -2.51
N GLY A 153 1.57 -3.56 -2.40
CA GLY A 153 1.68 -2.59 -1.31
C GLY A 153 1.50 -3.21 0.08
N LYS A 154 0.53 -4.13 0.23
CA LYS A 154 0.29 -4.84 1.49
C LYS A 154 1.40 -5.80 1.86
N ILE A 155 1.98 -6.50 0.89
CA ILE A 155 3.12 -7.39 1.10
C ILE A 155 4.30 -6.60 1.66
N CYS A 156 4.67 -5.48 1.03
CA CYS A 156 5.76 -4.64 1.55
C CYS A 156 5.47 -4.10 2.96
N ALA A 157 4.23 -3.65 3.22
CA ALA A 157 3.85 -3.18 4.56
C ALA A 157 3.90 -4.30 5.62
N ALA A 158 3.42 -5.50 5.27
CA ALA A 158 3.45 -6.67 6.14
C ALA A 158 4.88 -7.13 6.45
N LEU A 159 5.80 -7.06 5.49
CA LEU A 159 7.20 -7.43 5.70
C LEU A 159 7.97 -6.36 6.50
N ASP A 160 7.66 -5.07 6.32
CA ASP A 160 8.34 -3.97 7.01
C ASP A 160 7.83 -3.77 8.44
N ARG A 161 6.56 -3.40 8.60
CA ARG A 161 5.98 -3.00 9.89
C ARG A 161 5.17 -4.10 10.58
N GLN A 162 4.87 -5.21 9.89
CA GLN A 162 4.20 -6.39 10.44
C GLN A 162 2.91 -6.10 11.21
N HIS A 163 2.20 -5.03 10.84
CA HIS A 163 1.01 -4.62 11.57
C HIS A 163 -0.10 -5.68 11.39
N PRO A 164 -0.85 -6.04 12.45
CA PRO A 164 -1.92 -7.04 12.41
C PRO A 164 -2.91 -6.89 11.23
N ARG A 165 -3.38 -5.67 10.95
CA ARG A 165 -4.22 -5.36 9.78
C ARG A 165 -3.59 -5.72 8.43
N ASP A 166 -2.29 -5.53 8.24
CA ASP A 166 -1.62 -5.93 7.00
C ASP A 166 -1.47 -7.45 6.94
N LEU A 167 -1.08 -8.08 8.05
CA LEU A 167 -1.00 -9.54 8.16
C LEU A 167 -2.35 -10.20 7.90
N PHE A 168 -3.46 -9.61 8.35
CA PHE A 168 -4.80 -10.08 8.04
C PHE A 168 -5.13 -9.99 6.54
N ASP A 169 -4.82 -8.86 5.90
CA ASP A 169 -5.03 -8.71 4.47
C ASP A 169 -4.19 -9.74 3.68
N ILE A 170 -2.99 -10.07 4.16
CA ILE A 170 -2.14 -11.13 3.61
C ILE A 170 -2.69 -12.53 3.90
N LEU A 171 -3.23 -12.80 5.09
CA LEU A 171 -3.87 -14.08 5.41
C LEU A 171 -4.95 -14.39 4.39
N TYR A 172 -5.80 -13.40 4.11
CA TYR A 172 -6.85 -13.52 3.10
C TYR A 172 -6.31 -13.66 1.68
N LEU A 173 -5.25 -12.93 1.30
CA LEU A 173 -4.57 -13.15 0.02
C LEU A 173 -4.08 -14.61 -0.12
N LEU A 174 -3.38 -15.12 0.88
CA LEU A 174 -2.77 -16.45 0.85
C LEU A 174 -3.81 -17.59 0.88
N LYS A 175 -4.99 -17.35 1.47
CA LYS A 175 -6.11 -18.30 1.49
C LYS A 175 -6.90 -18.37 0.18
N ASN A 176 -6.88 -17.30 -0.62
CA ASN A 176 -7.71 -17.20 -1.83
C ASN A 176 -6.86 -17.38 -3.10
N GLU A 177 -6.18 -16.34 -3.57
CA GLU A 177 -5.45 -16.36 -4.85
C GLU A 177 -3.97 -16.71 -4.70
N GLY A 178 -3.39 -16.44 -3.53
CA GLY A 178 -1.96 -16.56 -3.30
C GLY A 178 -1.12 -15.54 -4.07
N LEU A 179 0.16 -15.85 -4.26
CA LEU A 179 1.12 -15.00 -4.95
C LEU A 179 1.13 -15.30 -6.44
N THR A 180 0.06 -14.88 -7.14
CA THR A 180 -0.06 -15.04 -8.60
C THR A 180 1.07 -14.33 -9.34
N TYR A 181 1.25 -14.65 -10.63
CA TYR A 181 2.26 -14.00 -11.48
C TYR A 181 2.17 -12.46 -11.42
N SER A 182 0.97 -11.87 -11.57
CA SER A 182 0.80 -10.41 -11.54
C SER A 182 1.08 -9.81 -10.16
N VAL A 183 0.63 -10.46 -9.07
CA VAL A 183 0.96 -10.04 -7.70
C VAL A 183 2.47 -10.05 -7.47
N ARG A 184 3.15 -11.10 -7.93
CA ARG A 184 4.62 -11.24 -7.78
C ARG A 184 5.37 -10.16 -8.58
N LYS A 185 4.97 -9.87 -9.83
CA LYS A 185 5.55 -8.80 -10.63
C LYS A 185 5.33 -7.42 -10.02
N ALA A 186 4.11 -7.12 -9.55
CA ALA A 186 3.86 -5.88 -8.82
C ALA A 186 4.67 -5.81 -7.52
N PHE A 187 4.79 -6.91 -6.77
CA PHE A 187 5.63 -6.95 -5.57
C PHE A 187 7.08 -6.58 -5.86
N LEU A 188 7.68 -7.06 -6.96
CA LEU A 188 9.03 -6.67 -7.35
C LEU A 188 9.15 -5.15 -7.57
N VAL A 189 8.22 -4.53 -8.28
CA VAL A 189 8.22 -3.07 -8.49
C VAL A 189 8.10 -2.32 -7.15
N TYR A 190 7.23 -2.78 -6.25
CA TYR A 190 7.05 -2.17 -4.93
C TYR A 190 8.26 -2.38 -4.01
N LEU A 191 8.89 -3.56 -4.03
CA LEU A 191 10.13 -3.89 -3.32
C LEU A 191 11.28 -2.93 -3.73
N LEU A 192 11.39 -2.65 -5.03
CA LEU A 192 12.36 -1.69 -5.57
C LEU A 192 11.96 -0.23 -5.35
N SER A 193 10.68 0.04 -5.09
CA SER A 193 10.20 1.38 -4.73
C SER A 193 10.30 1.66 -3.23
N HIS A 194 10.50 0.63 -2.40
CA HIS A 194 10.51 0.76 -0.96
C HIS A 194 11.81 1.40 -0.43
N PRO A 195 11.76 2.27 0.61
CA PRO A 195 12.95 2.90 1.19
C PRO A 195 13.91 1.92 1.90
N ARG A 196 13.37 0.82 2.45
CA ARG A 196 14.19 -0.23 3.10
C ARG A 196 15.16 -0.90 2.12
N PRO A 197 16.33 -1.37 2.60
CA PRO A 197 17.16 -2.30 1.85
C PRO A 197 16.37 -3.52 1.40
N ILE A 198 16.63 -3.99 0.18
CA ILE A 198 15.90 -5.12 -0.44
C ILE A 198 15.93 -6.36 0.46
N LEU A 199 17.11 -6.70 0.99
CA LEU A 199 17.30 -7.85 1.86
C LEU A 199 16.48 -7.75 3.16
N GLU A 200 16.31 -6.55 3.73
CA GLU A 200 15.53 -6.36 4.95
C GLU A 200 14.04 -6.62 4.75
N LEU A 201 13.53 -6.51 3.52
CA LEU A 201 12.15 -6.90 3.21
C LEU A 201 12.03 -8.39 2.89
N LEU A 202 13.01 -8.97 2.20
CA LEU A 202 13.00 -10.40 1.86
C LEU A 202 13.29 -11.29 3.07
N ASN A 203 14.02 -10.77 4.05
CA ASN A 203 14.37 -11.44 5.30
C ASN A 203 14.21 -10.47 6.49
N PRO A 204 12.97 -10.11 6.86
CA PRO A 204 12.72 -9.13 7.90
C PRO A 204 12.95 -9.72 9.29
N ARG A 205 13.38 -8.86 10.23
CA ARG A 205 13.33 -9.20 11.66
C ARG A 205 11.87 -9.34 12.10
N ARG A 206 11.56 -10.39 12.84
CA ARG A 206 10.24 -10.62 13.45
C ARG A 206 9.99 -9.61 14.57
N LEU A 207 8.92 -8.83 14.44
CA LEU A 207 8.49 -7.85 15.42
C LEU A 207 7.52 -8.48 16.43
N GLU A 208 7.53 -7.95 17.66
CA GLU A 208 6.49 -8.19 18.67
C GLU A 208 5.28 -7.31 18.29
N ILE A 209 4.09 -7.91 18.16
CA ILE A 209 2.91 -7.23 17.63
C ILE A 209 1.69 -7.32 18.56
N SER A 210 1.84 -7.94 19.75
CA SER A 210 0.74 -8.19 20.70
C SER A 210 0.02 -6.89 21.10
N GLN A 211 0.77 -5.82 21.35
CA GLN A 211 0.17 -4.54 21.73
C GLN A 211 -0.68 -3.94 20.61
N SER A 212 -0.18 -3.96 19.37
CA SER A 212 -0.94 -3.49 18.20
C SER A 212 -2.13 -4.40 17.88
N TYR A 213 -2.00 -5.70 18.15
CA TYR A 213 -3.08 -6.66 18.00
C TYR A 213 -4.22 -6.33 18.95
N MET A 214 -3.93 -6.13 20.24
CA MET A 214 -4.94 -5.80 21.24
C MET A 214 -5.61 -4.44 20.97
N ASN A 215 -4.85 -3.42 20.61
CA ASN A 215 -5.37 -2.04 20.57
C ASN A 215 -5.90 -1.60 19.20
N GLU A 216 -5.41 -2.18 18.10
CA GLU A 216 -5.65 -1.68 16.75
C GLU A 216 -6.24 -2.73 15.80
N PHE A 217 -6.52 -3.94 16.28
CA PHE A 217 -7.02 -5.03 15.43
C PHE A 217 -8.23 -5.77 16.02
N ILE A 218 -8.24 -6.07 17.32
CA ILE A 218 -9.42 -6.66 17.97
C ILE A 218 -10.66 -5.79 17.71
N GLY A 219 -11.77 -6.43 17.33
CA GLY A 219 -13.04 -5.75 17.01
C GLY A 219 -13.08 -5.09 15.63
N MET A 220 -12.07 -5.30 14.77
CA MET A 220 -12.10 -4.83 13.37
C MET A 220 -12.59 -5.88 12.36
N THR A 221 -12.48 -7.18 12.67
CA THR A 221 -12.74 -8.28 11.74
C THR A 221 -14.16 -8.85 11.89
N SER A 222 -14.66 -9.54 10.85
CA SER A 222 -15.88 -10.36 10.95
C SER A 222 -15.64 -11.65 11.71
N ASP A 223 -14.50 -12.29 11.43
CA ASP A 223 -14.10 -13.55 12.04
C ASP A 223 -13.07 -13.28 13.13
N GLU A 224 -13.12 -14.06 14.20
CA GLU A 224 -12.06 -14.03 15.21
C GLU A 224 -10.77 -14.59 14.61
N ILE A 225 -9.73 -13.75 14.54
CA ILE A 225 -8.39 -14.13 14.12
C ILE A 225 -7.45 -13.96 15.29
N SER A 226 -6.81 -15.05 15.70
CA SER A 226 -5.87 -15.04 16.83
C SER A 226 -4.54 -14.38 16.47
N LEU A 227 -3.82 -13.92 17.49
CA LEU A 227 -2.46 -13.40 17.34
C LEU A 227 -1.53 -14.45 16.69
N ASP A 228 -1.62 -15.71 17.13
CA ASP A 228 -0.80 -16.81 16.59
C ASP A 228 -1.05 -17.05 15.10
N GLN A 229 -2.31 -16.89 14.64
CA GLN A 229 -2.62 -16.99 13.21
C GLN A 229 -1.94 -15.87 12.41
N LEU A 230 -1.88 -14.65 12.93
CA LEU A 230 -1.19 -13.54 12.27
C LEU A 230 0.33 -13.73 12.27
N ILE A 231 0.89 -14.20 13.38
CA ILE A 231 2.31 -14.55 13.50
C ILE A 231 2.68 -15.64 12.48
N LYS A 232 1.87 -16.70 12.40
CA LYS A 232 2.06 -17.76 11.40
C LYS A 232 1.95 -17.21 9.98
N THR A 233 0.97 -16.34 9.71
CA THR A 233 0.80 -15.71 8.38
C THR A 233 2.03 -14.92 7.95
N ARG A 234 2.68 -14.21 8.88
CA ARG A 234 3.95 -13.53 8.61
C ARG A 234 5.03 -14.52 8.15
N ASP A 235 5.20 -15.62 8.89
CA ASP A 235 6.22 -16.62 8.57
C ASP A 235 5.93 -17.35 7.25
N ASP A 236 4.66 -17.64 6.99
CA ASP A 236 4.17 -18.19 5.72
C ASP A 236 4.44 -17.22 4.55
N LEU A 237 4.21 -15.92 4.74
CA LEU A 237 4.49 -14.89 3.73
C LEU A 237 5.98 -14.84 3.38
N ILE A 238 6.85 -14.77 4.40
CA ILE A 238 8.30 -14.72 4.21
C ILE A 238 8.77 -15.96 3.45
N THR A 239 8.31 -17.15 3.87
CA THR A 239 8.66 -18.41 3.22
C THR A 239 8.19 -18.44 1.77
N LYS A 240 6.91 -18.12 1.53
CA LYS A 240 6.32 -18.16 0.18
C LYS A 240 6.98 -17.18 -0.77
N ILE A 241 7.24 -15.94 -0.35
CA ILE A 241 7.89 -14.95 -1.24
C ILE A 241 9.25 -15.46 -1.70
N ASN A 242 10.06 -16.00 -0.79
CA ASN A 242 11.40 -16.47 -1.16
C ASN A 242 11.35 -17.73 -2.05
N SER A 243 10.31 -18.56 -1.92
CA SER A 243 10.17 -19.78 -2.75
C SER A 243 9.57 -19.54 -4.13
N VAL A 244 8.65 -18.56 -4.28
CA VAL A 244 7.96 -18.31 -5.56
C VAL A 244 8.73 -17.42 -6.53
N LEU A 245 9.80 -16.74 -6.06
CA LEU A 245 10.67 -15.94 -6.93
C LEU A 245 11.40 -16.84 -7.91
N THR A 246 11.18 -16.60 -9.20
CA THR A 246 11.85 -17.32 -10.28
C THR A 246 13.34 -16.97 -10.34
N LYS A 247 14.14 -17.81 -11.00
CA LYS A 247 15.57 -17.53 -11.21
C LYS A 247 15.80 -16.18 -11.90
N ASP A 248 14.98 -15.83 -12.88
CA ASP A 248 15.11 -14.58 -13.62
C ASP A 248 14.71 -13.36 -12.80
N GLU A 249 13.68 -13.46 -11.96
CA GLU A 249 13.31 -12.40 -11.03
C GLU A 249 14.39 -12.20 -9.95
N LYS A 250 15.01 -13.28 -9.45
CA LYS A 250 16.15 -13.18 -8.52
C LYS A 250 17.36 -12.53 -9.20
N ARG A 251 17.70 -12.94 -10.44
CA ARG A 251 18.75 -12.30 -11.25
C ARG A 251 18.46 -10.83 -11.51
N PHE A 252 17.20 -10.48 -11.77
CA PHE A 252 16.78 -9.08 -11.92
C PHE A 252 17.07 -8.28 -10.65
N ILE A 253 16.64 -8.78 -9.47
CA ILE A 253 16.89 -8.12 -8.18
C ILE A 253 18.40 -7.88 -7.96
N ILE A 254 19.24 -8.86 -8.26
CA ILE A 254 20.69 -8.77 -8.13
C ILE A 254 21.27 -7.74 -9.11
N SER A 255 20.89 -7.81 -10.40
CA SER A 255 21.33 -6.85 -11.41
C SER A 255 20.94 -5.41 -11.05
N PHE A 256 19.75 -5.22 -10.50
CA PHE A 256 19.27 -3.93 -9.99
C PHE A 256 20.12 -3.45 -8.81
N LYS A 257 20.36 -4.31 -7.81
CA LYS A 257 21.21 -3.98 -6.66
C LYS A 257 22.63 -3.64 -7.10
N ASN A 258 23.12 -4.23 -8.17
CA ASN A 258 24.42 -3.96 -8.78
C ASN A 258 24.47 -2.70 -9.68
N ASN A 259 23.43 -1.86 -9.70
CA ASN A 259 23.31 -0.69 -10.59
C ASN A 259 23.35 -0.99 -12.10
N GLN A 260 23.10 -2.24 -12.50
CA GLN A 260 23.04 -2.66 -13.90
C GLN A 260 21.75 -3.47 -14.15
N PRO A 261 20.56 -2.87 -13.94
CA PRO A 261 19.30 -3.59 -14.01
C PRO A 261 19.04 -4.18 -15.42
N LYS A 262 18.81 -5.48 -15.47
CA LYS A 262 18.36 -6.23 -16.65
C LYS A 262 16.84 -6.17 -16.78
N TRP A 263 16.32 -5.02 -17.23
CA TRP A 263 14.88 -4.71 -17.24
C TRP A 263 14.01 -5.72 -17.98
N GLU A 264 14.55 -6.38 -18.99
CA GLU A 264 13.91 -7.46 -19.75
C GLU A 264 13.45 -8.61 -18.86
N LEU A 265 14.14 -8.88 -17.75
CA LEU A 265 13.79 -9.94 -16.79
C LEU A 265 12.60 -9.58 -15.89
N LEU A 266 12.30 -8.27 -15.74
CA LEU A 266 11.17 -7.82 -14.94
C LEU A 266 9.85 -7.97 -15.70
N GLU A 267 9.85 -7.84 -17.03
CA GLU A 267 8.63 -7.89 -17.87
C GLU A 267 7.60 -6.78 -17.52
N ILE A 268 8.07 -5.67 -16.95
CA ILE A 268 7.27 -4.45 -16.70
C ILE A 268 8.04 -3.26 -17.28
N GLU A 269 7.83 -2.98 -18.56
CA GLU A 269 8.67 -2.07 -19.34
C GLU A 269 8.76 -0.65 -18.75
N HIS A 270 7.63 -0.12 -18.27
CA HIS A 270 7.53 1.24 -17.71
C HIS A 270 8.05 1.35 -16.27
N ALA A 271 8.43 0.24 -15.61
CA ALA A 271 8.92 0.28 -14.23
C ALA A 271 10.20 1.13 -14.08
N LYS A 272 11.04 1.18 -15.12
CA LYS A 272 12.26 2.03 -15.17
C LYS A 272 11.96 3.53 -15.03
N ASP A 273 10.72 3.93 -15.30
CA ASP A 273 10.29 5.32 -15.25
C ASP A 273 9.74 5.74 -13.88
N PHE A 274 9.54 4.77 -12.97
CA PHE A 274 8.94 5.02 -11.67
C PHE A 274 9.87 5.91 -10.82
N PRO A 275 9.38 7.02 -10.26
CA PRO A 275 10.23 7.95 -9.52
C PRO A 275 10.93 7.32 -8.32
N ALA A 276 10.26 6.41 -7.60
CA ALA A 276 10.83 5.72 -6.44
C ALA A 276 11.97 4.76 -6.84
N ILE A 277 11.81 4.07 -7.98
CA ILE A 277 12.82 3.17 -8.52
C ILE A 277 14.05 3.95 -8.97
N ARG A 278 13.86 5.03 -9.75
CA ARG A 278 14.95 5.94 -10.15
C ARG A 278 15.68 6.52 -8.95
N TRP A 279 14.95 6.89 -7.89
CA TRP A 279 15.54 7.36 -6.65
C TRP A 279 16.37 6.30 -5.94
N LYS A 280 15.91 5.03 -5.90
CA LYS A 280 16.67 3.93 -5.30
C LYS A 280 17.95 3.64 -6.08
N LEU A 281 17.91 3.63 -7.41
CA LEU A 281 19.11 3.51 -8.27
C LEU A 281 20.10 4.66 -8.05
N HIS A 282 19.61 5.90 -7.98
CA HIS A 282 20.46 7.05 -7.67
C HIS A 282 21.17 6.89 -6.30
N ASN A 283 20.48 6.39 -5.27
CA ASN A 283 21.08 6.17 -3.96
C ASN A 283 22.08 5.00 -3.97
N LEU A 284 21.81 3.94 -4.73
CA LEU A 284 22.73 2.84 -4.92
C LEU A 284 24.00 3.28 -5.65
N ALA A 285 23.91 4.15 -6.66
CA ALA A 285 25.06 4.70 -7.37
C ALA A 285 25.95 5.59 -6.47
N LYS A 286 25.36 6.23 -5.46
CA LYS A 286 26.07 7.04 -4.45
C LYS A 286 26.58 6.25 -3.24
N MET A 287 26.28 4.96 -3.17
CA MET A 287 26.68 4.13 -2.03
C MET A 287 28.21 3.89 -2.05
N PRO A 288 28.92 4.00 -0.92
CA PRO A 288 30.35 3.70 -0.87
C PRO A 288 30.66 2.28 -1.36
N LYS A 289 31.66 2.12 -2.24
CA LYS A 289 31.98 0.86 -2.94
C LYS A 289 32.03 -0.36 -2.01
N GLN A 290 32.72 -0.25 -0.87
CA GLN A 290 32.85 -1.35 0.09
C GLN A 290 31.50 -1.72 0.73
N LYS A 291 30.70 -0.72 1.14
CA LYS A 291 29.37 -0.96 1.70
C LYS A 291 28.43 -1.57 0.66
N HIS A 292 28.50 -1.08 -0.58
CA HIS A 292 27.72 -1.60 -1.71
C HIS A 292 28.04 -3.07 -1.97
N LYS A 293 29.33 -3.43 -2.07
CA LYS A 293 29.78 -4.82 -2.24
C LYS A 293 29.26 -5.74 -1.12
N ILE A 294 29.45 -5.37 0.14
CA ILE A 294 28.94 -6.16 1.28
C ILE A 294 27.42 -6.36 1.22
N ALA A 295 26.68 -5.31 0.86
CA ALA A 295 25.22 -5.40 0.77
C ALA A 295 24.74 -6.24 -0.44
N LEU A 296 25.52 -6.27 -1.51
CA LEU A 296 25.25 -7.07 -2.70
C LEU A 296 25.60 -8.55 -2.45
N ASP A 297 26.76 -8.84 -1.84
CA ASP A 297 27.17 -10.20 -1.43
C ASP A 297 26.15 -10.84 -0.49
N LYS A 298 25.66 -10.10 0.51
CA LYS A 298 24.61 -10.64 1.40
C LYS A 298 23.30 -10.95 0.67
N LEU A 299 22.95 -10.13 -0.32
CA LEU A 299 21.73 -10.33 -1.09
C LEU A 299 21.87 -11.50 -2.07
N SER A 300 23.03 -11.66 -2.72
CA SER A 300 23.33 -12.78 -3.61
C SER A 300 23.34 -14.11 -2.88
N THR A 301 23.95 -14.18 -1.68
CA THR A 301 23.91 -15.36 -0.83
C THR A 301 22.47 -15.70 -0.44
N HIS A 302 21.67 -14.72 -0.02
CA HIS A 302 20.26 -14.95 0.36
C HIS A 302 19.41 -15.43 -0.82
N LEU A 303 19.65 -14.91 -2.03
CA LEU A 303 18.89 -15.27 -3.22
C LEU A 303 19.43 -16.50 -3.96
N GLU A 304 20.63 -16.97 -3.60
CA GLU A 304 21.35 -18.07 -4.26
C GLU A 304 21.62 -17.76 -5.74
N ILE A 305 22.11 -16.56 -6.04
CA ILE A 305 22.42 -16.10 -7.40
C ILE A 305 23.83 -15.50 -7.45
N ASP A 306 24.70 -16.09 -8.28
CA ASP A 306 26.01 -15.54 -8.59
C ASP A 306 25.91 -14.35 -9.55
N TYR A 307 26.86 -13.40 -9.47
CA TYR A 307 26.81 -12.13 -10.19
C TYR A 307 28.18 -11.53 -10.52
#